data_AF-A0A517PA21-F1
#
_entry.id   AF-A0A517PA21-F1
#
_cell.length_a   1.000
_cell.length_b   1.000
_cell.length_c   1.000
_cell.angle_alpha   90.00
_cell.angle_beta   90.00
_cell.angle_gamma   90.00
#
_symmetry.space_group_name_H-M   'P 1'
#
loop_
_entity.id
_entity.type
_entity.pdbx_description
1 polymer ?
#
loop_
_entity_poly.entity_id
_entity_poly.type
_entity_poly.pdbx_seq_one_letter_code
_entity_poly.pdbx_strand_id
1 'polypeptide(L)'
;MIRSLRALTVVLSLASLPTVAPAQLAGLRGGSEEAPPIQGLEPPDPAAAERVITVEAVAEVRVPPSRLRVVLAVAAQAESADEANAAGRTLLAATKARLEASGVAAADIDTDFIAAFPVYAWAVERLNQKDFLAENRVGTRVQYNLHVSVPDEAAALAAVEAAAGAEGVDLLAVDYWSDELTAKQIEAQRKALAAAKAKAELLLSVFEERPQPINVWEGTRILFPHELYRSLPQAEDGARTYYDRDGLTRVPAPRPLQVYYRGLFADVDEVNPTMPGRREIEVVSTVRLYFAAPGRPTGPPAAPAPAVR
;
A
#
# COMPACT_ATOMS: atom_id res chain seq x y z
N MET A 1 68.16 -36.90 -20.33
CA MET A 1 68.60 -35.51 -20.07
C MET A 1 67.52 -34.55 -20.59
N ILE A 2 67.02 -33.66 -19.73
CA ILE A 2 66.48 -32.30 -20.06
C ILE A 2 65.14 -32.29 -20.84
N ARG A 3 63.97 -32.18 -20.18
CA ARG A 3 63.25 -31.01 -19.59
C ARG A 3 62.10 -30.53 -20.49
N SER A 4 60.90 -30.58 -19.90
CA SER A 4 59.79 -29.61 -19.92
C SER A 4 59.70 -28.56 -21.03
N LEU A 5 58.53 -28.50 -21.68
CA LEU A 5 57.71 -27.27 -21.72
C LEU A 5 56.28 -27.63 -22.15
N ARG A 6 55.31 -27.54 -21.21
CA ARG A 6 53.88 -27.53 -21.52
C ARG A 6 53.51 -26.10 -21.87
N ALA A 7 53.14 -25.86 -23.12
CA ALA A 7 52.58 -24.59 -23.57
C ALA A 7 51.10 -24.52 -23.18
N LEU A 8 50.77 -23.46 -22.45
CA LEU A 8 49.43 -23.03 -22.07
C LEU A 8 48.77 -22.38 -23.30
N THR A 9 47.68 -22.96 -23.82
CA THR A 9 46.84 -22.30 -24.84
C THR A 9 45.52 -21.92 -24.20
N VAL A 10 45.40 -20.63 -23.83
CA VAL A 10 44.15 -19.99 -23.45
C VAL A 10 43.38 -19.69 -24.73
N VAL A 11 42.26 -20.39 -24.96
CA VAL A 11 41.29 -20.03 -26.00
C VAL A 11 40.22 -19.16 -25.32
N LEU A 12 40.33 -17.85 -25.52
CA LEU A 12 39.36 -16.86 -25.09
C LEU A 12 38.28 -16.72 -26.18
N SER A 13 37.19 -17.48 -26.05
CA SER A 13 36.04 -17.35 -26.94
C SER A 13 35.14 -16.21 -26.45
N LEU A 14 35.32 -15.00 -27.00
CA LEU A 14 34.36 -13.91 -26.89
C LEU A 14 33.10 -14.26 -27.71
N ALA A 15 32.08 -14.78 -27.03
CA ALA A 15 30.73 -14.83 -27.57
C ALA A 15 30.07 -13.45 -27.36
N SER A 16 30.00 -12.67 -28.44
CA SER A 16 29.20 -11.45 -28.54
C SER A 16 27.71 -11.80 -28.51
N LEU A 17 27.08 -11.65 -27.35
CA LEU A 17 25.62 -11.65 -27.26
C LEU A 17 25.11 -10.26 -27.69
N PRO A 18 24.08 -10.18 -28.55
CA PRO A 18 23.45 -8.91 -28.89
C PRO A 18 22.78 -8.33 -27.64
N THR A 19 23.18 -7.12 -27.28
CA THR A 19 22.44 -6.26 -26.35
C THR A 19 21.08 -5.97 -26.96
N VAL A 20 20.08 -6.75 -26.59
CA VAL A 20 18.68 -6.40 -26.84
C VAL A 20 18.41 -5.12 -26.04
N ALA A 21 18.34 -4.00 -26.75
CA ALA A 21 17.97 -2.72 -26.19
C ALA A 21 16.59 -2.85 -25.52
N PRO A 22 16.40 -2.41 -24.26
CA PRO A 22 15.11 -2.48 -23.57
C PRO A 22 14.08 -1.46 -24.09
N ALA A 23 14.36 -0.77 -25.20
CA ALA A 23 13.58 0.39 -25.65
C ALA A 23 12.24 0.05 -26.35
N GLN A 24 11.90 -1.22 -26.55
CA GLN A 24 10.67 -1.62 -27.27
C GLN A 24 9.65 -2.40 -26.41
N LEU A 25 9.89 -2.56 -25.11
CA LEU A 25 8.93 -3.14 -24.17
C LEU A 25 8.01 -2.12 -23.49
N ALA A 26 8.07 -0.83 -23.89
CA ALA A 26 7.15 0.22 -23.45
C ALA A 26 5.77 0.15 -24.12
N GLY A 27 5.29 -1.07 -24.47
CA GLY A 27 3.92 -1.29 -24.87
C GLY A 27 3.02 -1.41 -23.64
N LEU A 28 2.27 -0.34 -23.32
CA LEU A 28 1.10 -0.28 -22.42
C LEU A 28 1.19 -0.87 -20.99
N ARG A 29 2.29 -1.51 -20.62
CA ARG A 29 2.63 -1.90 -19.25
C ARG A 29 3.78 -1.02 -18.78
N GLY A 30 3.54 0.28 -18.72
CA GLY A 30 4.32 1.12 -17.81
C GLY A 30 4.22 0.47 -16.44
N GLY A 31 5.36 0.11 -15.85
CA GLY A 31 5.45 -0.68 -14.63
C GLY A 31 4.61 -0.08 -13.53
N SER A 32 3.34 -0.50 -13.44
CA SER A 32 2.56 -0.34 -12.24
C SER A 32 3.25 -1.22 -11.21
N GLU A 33 3.56 -0.66 -10.05
CA GLU A 33 3.94 -1.45 -8.89
C GLU A 33 3.00 -2.68 -8.78
N GLU A 34 3.55 -3.83 -8.43
CA GLU A 34 2.80 -5.06 -8.31
C GLU A 34 1.78 -4.95 -7.17
N ALA A 35 0.60 -5.58 -7.33
CA ALA A 35 -0.42 -5.75 -6.28
C ALA A 35 0.29 -6.04 -4.95
N PRO A 36 -0.03 -5.44 -3.77
CA PRO A 36 0.43 -6.05 -2.53
C PRO A 36 -0.07 -7.50 -2.59
N PRO A 37 0.82 -8.49 -2.65
CA PRO A 37 0.38 -9.87 -2.80
C PRO A 37 -0.54 -10.16 -1.61
N ILE A 38 -1.65 -10.87 -1.84
CA ILE A 38 -2.23 -11.64 -0.74
C ILE A 38 -1.08 -12.54 -0.30
N GLN A 39 -0.48 -12.26 0.85
CA GLN A 39 0.60 -13.08 1.35
C GLN A 39 0.01 -14.46 1.60
N GLY A 40 0.26 -15.35 0.64
CA GLY A 40 0.11 -16.77 0.85
C GLY A 40 0.94 -17.14 2.07
N LEU A 41 0.44 -18.09 2.84
CA LEU A 41 1.17 -18.55 4.00
C LEU A 41 2.51 -19.16 3.57
N GLU A 42 3.57 -18.89 4.32
CA GLU A 42 4.88 -19.47 4.01
C GLU A 42 4.78 -21.01 3.94
N PRO A 43 5.36 -21.64 2.91
CA PRO A 43 5.43 -23.10 2.86
C PRO A 43 6.10 -23.65 4.12
N PRO A 44 5.71 -24.84 4.60
CA PRO A 44 6.43 -25.48 5.69
C PRO A 44 7.89 -25.71 5.28
N ASP A 45 8.82 -25.64 6.25
CA ASP A 45 10.20 -26.09 6.07
C ASP A 45 10.23 -27.48 5.41
N PRO A 46 11.13 -27.76 4.46
CA PRO A 46 11.27 -29.08 3.82
C PRO A 46 11.18 -30.29 4.78
N ALA A 47 11.79 -30.21 5.98
CA ALA A 47 11.74 -31.30 6.95
C ALA A 47 10.33 -31.50 7.56
N ALA A 48 9.54 -30.42 7.67
CA ALA A 48 8.13 -30.46 8.05
C ALA A 48 7.24 -30.86 6.87
N ALA A 49 7.53 -30.39 5.64
CA ALA A 49 6.79 -30.68 4.42
C ALA A 49 6.75 -32.19 4.10
N GLU A 50 7.82 -32.92 4.41
CA GLU A 50 7.85 -34.39 4.27
C GLU A 50 6.98 -35.13 5.31
N ARG A 51 6.40 -34.43 6.29
CA ARG A 51 5.59 -35.00 7.39
C ARG A 51 4.13 -34.58 7.34
N VAL A 52 3.82 -33.50 6.62
CA VAL A 52 2.49 -32.92 6.59
C VAL A 52 2.03 -32.66 5.16
N ILE A 53 0.76 -32.91 4.90
CA ILE A 53 0.09 -32.45 3.69
C ILE A 53 -0.62 -31.15 4.05
N THR A 54 -0.35 -30.08 3.32
CA THR A 54 -1.03 -28.79 3.51
C THR A 54 -2.00 -28.53 2.37
N VAL A 55 -3.25 -28.24 2.72
CA VAL A 55 -4.27 -27.79 1.76
C VAL A 55 -4.68 -26.37 2.14
N GLU A 56 -4.48 -25.44 1.22
CA GLU A 56 -4.81 -24.04 1.41
C GLU A 56 -5.92 -23.60 0.46
N ALA A 57 -6.85 -22.81 0.97
CA ALA A 57 -7.81 -22.10 0.16
C ALA A 57 -8.01 -20.67 0.65
N VAL A 58 -8.29 -19.78 -0.30
CA VAL A 58 -8.53 -18.36 -0.08
C VAL A 58 -9.93 -17.99 -0.56
N ALA A 59 -10.67 -17.22 0.24
CA ALA A 59 -11.97 -16.68 -0.15
C ALA A 59 -12.02 -15.17 0.01
N GLU A 60 -12.67 -14.52 -0.96
CA GLU A 60 -12.94 -13.08 -0.99
C GLU A 60 -14.42 -12.80 -0.69
N VAL A 61 -14.66 -11.80 0.15
CA VAL A 61 -15.99 -11.22 0.38
C VAL A 61 -15.88 -9.70 0.29
N ARG A 62 -16.78 -9.07 -0.48
CA ARG A 62 -16.85 -7.61 -0.57
C ARG A 62 -17.90 -7.05 0.36
N VAL A 63 -17.59 -5.88 0.90
CA VAL A 63 -18.44 -5.17 1.84
C VAL A 63 -18.62 -3.74 1.35
N PRO A 64 -19.87 -3.30 1.07
CA PRO A 64 -20.10 -1.91 0.76
C PRO A 64 -19.81 -1.04 2.01
N PRO A 65 -19.22 0.15 1.84
CA PRO A 65 -19.06 1.09 2.95
C PRO A 65 -20.44 1.53 3.46
N SER A 66 -20.62 1.56 4.77
CA SER A 66 -21.78 2.20 5.41
C SER A 66 -21.55 3.70 5.61
N ARG A 67 -20.28 4.11 5.71
CA ARG A 67 -19.84 5.49 5.90
C ARG A 67 -18.48 5.72 5.27
N LEU A 68 -18.19 6.97 4.95
CA LEU A 68 -16.86 7.46 4.63
C LEU A 68 -16.41 8.49 5.66
N ARG A 69 -15.10 8.61 5.82
CA ARG A 69 -14.48 9.68 6.60
C ARG A 69 -13.58 10.51 5.69
N VAL A 70 -13.98 11.75 5.44
CA VAL A 70 -13.15 12.74 4.76
C VAL A 70 -12.23 13.37 5.80
N VAL A 71 -10.93 13.39 5.53
CA VAL A 71 -9.92 14.00 6.40
C VAL A 71 -9.34 15.21 5.69
N LEU A 72 -9.54 16.39 6.27
CA LEU A 72 -9.05 17.66 5.75
C LEU A 72 -7.93 18.18 6.66
N ALA A 73 -6.82 18.64 6.08
CA ALA A 73 -5.85 19.46 6.78
C ALA A 73 -6.34 20.91 6.79
N VAL A 74 -6.30 21.56 7.94
CA VAL A 74 -6.53 22.99 8.08
C VAL A 74 -5.26 23.61 8.64
N ALA A 75 -4.56 24.37 7.82
CA ALA A 75 -3.27 24.93 8.16
C ALA A 75 -3.23 26.45 7.97
N ALA A 76 -2.56 27.12 8.90
CA ALA A 76 -2.32 28.55 8.84
C ALA A 76 -0.87 28.84 9.24
N GLN A 77 -0.32 29.92 8.69
CA GLN A 77 1.03 30.37 8.98
C GLN A 77 1.01 31.83 9.40
N ALA A 78 1.83 32.18 10.39
CA ALA A 78 2.06 33.56 10.83
C ALA A 78 3.50 33.73 11.34
N GLU A 79 3.85 34.96 11.75
CA GLU A 79 5.17 35.28 12.29
C GLU A 79 5.41 34.59 13.64
N SER A 80 4.40 34.58 14.51
CA SER A 80 4.45 33.90 15.80
C SER A 80 3.57 32.66 15.87
N ALA A 81 3.84 31.79 16.87
CA ALA A 81 3.02 30.60 17.11
C ALA A 81 1.60 30.95 17.56
N ASP A 82 1.42 31.98 18.38
CA ASP A 82 0.13 32.41 18.90
C ASP A 82 -0.76 32.95 17.78
N GLU A 83 -0.21 33.79 16.90
CA GLU A 83 -0.93 34.31 15.74
C GLU A 83 -1.30 33.19 14.76
N ALA A 84 -0.36 32.26 14.49
CA ALA A 84 -0.62 31.13 13.60
C ALA A 84 -1.75 30.26 14.17
N ASN A 85 -1.74 30.02 15.48
CA ASN A 85 -2.77 29.26 16.17
C ASN A 85 -4.14 29.96 16.12
N ALA A 86 -4.18 31.27 16.36
CA ALA A 86 -5.41 32.06 16.26
C ALA A 86 -5.98 32.06 14.84
N ALA A 87 -5.12 32.22 13.83
CA ALA A 87 -5.49 32.14 12.42
C ALA A 87 -6.02 30.73 12.06
N GLY A 88 -5.31 29.68 12.48
CA GLY A 88 -5.72 28.30 12.24
C GLY A 88 -7.08 27.96 12.86
N ARG A 89 -7.35 28.42 14.09
CA ARG A 89 -8.66 28.25 14.75
C ARG A 89 -9.78 29.01 14.05
N THR A 90 -9.49 30.21 13.56
CA THR A 90 -10.45 31.02 12.80
C THR A 90 -10.81 30.32 11.49
N LEU A 91 -9.80 29.84 10.75
CA LEU A 91 -9.99 29.08 9.52
C LEU A 91 -10.78 27.79 9.78
N LEU A 92 -10.40 27.04 10.82
CA LEU A 92 -11.10 25.82 11.25
C LEU A 92 -12.57 26.08 11.54
N ALA A 93 -12.90 27.12 12.32
CA ALA A 93 -14.28 27.47 12.62
C ALA A 93 -15.08 27.85 11.36
N ALA A 94 -14.47 28.59 10.44
CA ALA A 94 -15.07 28.93 9.15
C ALA A 94 -15.29 27.70 8.25
N THR A 95 -14.38 26.72 8.28
CA THR A 95 -14.53 25.46 7.54
C THR A 95 -15.64 24.60 8.13
N LYS A 96 -15.73 24.49 9.46
CA LYS A 96 -16.84 23.79 10.14
C LYS A 96 -18.19 24.39 9.76
N ALA A 97 -18.32 25.71 9.82
CA ALA A 97 -19.56 26.40 9.46
C ALA A 97 -19.98 26.13 8.00
N ARG A 98 -19.01 26.03 7.07
CA ARG A 98 -19.28 25.69 5.66
C ARG A 98 -19.76 24.25 5.49
N LEU A 99 -19.16 23.30 6.21
CA LEU A 99 -19.58 21.90 6.21
C LEU A 99 -20.98 21.72 6.83
N GLU A 100 -21.27 22.44 7.91
CA GLU A 100 -22.62 22.44 8.50
C GLU A 100 -23.65 23.02 7.53
N ALA A 101 -23.31 24.11 6.84
CA ALA A 101 -24.15 24.71 5.81
C ALA A 101 -24.36 23.80 4.58
N SER A 102 -23.42 22.88 4.29
CA SER A 102 -23.57 21.88 3.24
C SER A 102 -24.34 20.63 3.67
N GLY A 103 -24.77 20.57 4.94
CA GLY A 103 -25.63 19.52 5.48
C GLY A 103 -24.91 18.46 6.33
N VAL A 104 -23.64 18.65 6.65
CA VAL A 104 -22.93 17.78 7.59
C VAL A 104 -23.35 18.12 9.03
N ALA A 105 -23.78 17.14 9.81
CA ALA A 105 -24.14 17.37 11.20
C ALA A 105 -22.89 17.66 12.05
N ALA A 106 -23.00 18.58 13.03
CA ALA A 106 -21.89 18.89 13.93
C ALA A 106 -21.34 17.65 14.69
N ALA A 107 -22.20 16.66 14.96
CA ALA A 107 -21.79 15.39 15.59
C ALA A 107 -20.96 14.48 14.67
N ASP A 108 -20.99 14.71 13.37
CA ASP A 108 -20.20 14.01 12.36
C ASP A 108 -18.88 14.74 12.03
N ILE A 109 -18.56 15.82 12.77
CA ILE A 109 -17.35 16.62 12.57
C ILE A 109 -16.47 16.56 13.83
N ASP A 110 -15.29 15.97 13.69
CA ASP A 110 -14.29 15.89 14.76
C ASP A 110 -13.00 16.62 14.38
N THR A 111 -12.25 17.09 15.37
CA THR A 111 -11.03 17.88 15.14
C THR A 111 -9.88 17.39 15.99
N ASP A 112 -8.73 17.25 15.34
CA ASP A 112 -7.46 16.93 15.97
C ASP A 112 -6.44 18.06 15.75
N PHE A 113 -5.63 18.35 16.76
CA PHE A 113 -4.48 19.26 16.61
C PHE A 113 -3.25 18.42 16.30
N ILE A 114 -2.64 18.67 15.14
CA ILE A 114 -1.54 17.85 14.66
C ILE A 114 -0.21 18.41 15.14
N ALA A 115 0.07 19.66 14.81
CA ALA A 115 1.38 20.23 15.08
C ALA A 115 1.46 21.74 14.91
N ALA A 116 2.53 22.30 15.47
CA ALA A 116 3.04 23.63 15.17
C ALA A 116 4.52 23.52 14.81
N PHE A 117 4.88 23.87 13.57
CA PHE A 117 6.23 23.77 13.05
C PHE A 117 6.80 25.16 12.74
N PRO A 118 8.07 25.44 13.04
CA PRO A 118 8.74 26.66 12.55
C PRO A 118 8.81 26.64 11.01
N VAL A 119 8.67 27.82 10.40
CA VAL A 119 8.87 28.01 8.96
C VAL A 119 10.17 28.75 8.74
N TYR A 120 10.97 28.25 7.80
CA TYR A 120 12.28 28.80 7.45
C TYR A 120 12.29 29.32 6.02
N ALA A 121 13.10 30.35 5.76
CA ALA A 121 13.39 30.84 4.43
C ALA A 121 14.88 31.17 4.30
N TRP A 122 15.38 31.05 3.07
CA TRP A 122 16.74 31.46 2.74
C TRP A 122 16.80 32.97 2.58
N ALA A 123 17.77 33.59 3.27
CA ALA A 123 18.11 34.98 3.12
C ALA A 123 19.59 35.11 2.77
N VAL A 124 19.92 36.12 1.95
CA VAL A 124 21.32 36.48 1.70
C VAL A 124 21.82 37.30 2.87
N GLU A 125 22.84 36.80 3.55
CA GLU A 125 23.52 37.48 4.64
C GLU A 125 24.97 37.78 4.26
N ARG A 126 25.56 38.78 4.91
CA ARG A 126 26.92 39.24 4.61
C ARG A 126 27.82 39.07 5.83
N LEU A 127 28.83 38.21 5.69
CA LEU A 127 29.84 37.94 6.73
C LEU A 127 31.23 38.13 6.12
N ASN A 128 32.06 38.97 6.76
CA ASN A 128 33.43 39.26 6.31
C ASN A 128 33.50 39.68 4.82
N GLN A 129 32.60 40.57 4.40
CA GLN A 129 32.49 41.08 3.01
C GLN A 129 32.15 40.03 1.94
N LYS A 130 31.73 38.82 2.35
CA LYS A 130 31.23 37.78 1.44
C LYS A 130 29.75 37.54 1.70
N ASP A 131 29.01 37.38 0.63
CA ASP A 131 27.59 37.01 0.68
C ASP A 131 27.47 35.50 0.80
N PHE A 132 26.57 35.05 1.66
CA PHE A 132 26.22 33.65 1.85
C PHE A 132 24.72 33.51 2.05
N LEU A 133 24.18 32.33 1.76
CA LEU A 133 22.78 32.02 2.03
C LEU A 133 22.66 31.45 3.44
N ALA A 134 21.87 32.11 4.28
CA ALA A 134 21.53 31.67 5.62
C ALA A 134 20.06 31.21 5.66
N GLU A 135 19.80 30.13 6.37
CA GLU A 135 18.44 29.66 6.63
C GLU A 135 17.94 30.31 7.93
N ASN A 136 16.94 31.17 7.82
CA ASN A 136 16.38 31.90 8.94
C ASN A 136 14.95 31.48 9.21
N ARG A 137 14.59 31.38 10.49
CA ARG A 137 13.19 31.18 10.88
C ARG A 137 12.42 32.45 10.56
N VAL A 138 11.40 32.33 9.72
CA VAL A 138 10.54 33.45 9.27
C VAL A 138 9.12 33.36 9.82
N GLY A 139 8.74 32.25 10.45
CA GLY A 139 7.42 32.13 11.07
C GLY A 139 7.16 30.80 11.76
N THR A 140 5.88 30.53 11.93
CA THR A 140 5.32 29.28 12.46
C THR A 140 4.10 28.89 11.65
N ARG A 141 3.98 27.61 11.29
CA ARG A 141 2.81 27.01 10.66
C ARG A 141 2.14 26.07 11.66
N VAL A 142 0.85 26.20 11.85
CA VAL A 142 0.02 25.25 12.61
C VAL A 142 -0.78 24.39 11.65
N GLN A 143 -1.07 23.16 12.07
CA GLN A 143 -1.94 22.24 11.34
C GLN A 143 -2.92 21.56 12.29
N TYR A 144 -4.18 21.56 11.88
CA TYR A 144 -5.27 20.78 12.43
C TYR A 144 -5.74 19.77 11.40
N ASN A 145 -6.30 18.65 11.85
CA ASN A 145 -7.07 17.76 11.02
C ASN A 145 -8.56 17.89 11.37
N LEU A 146 -9.39 17.93 10.34
CA LEU A 146 -10.84 17.92 10.44
C LEU A 146 -11.36 16.61 9.85
N HIS A 147 -11.93 15.76 10.70
CA HIS A 147 -12.51 14.48 10.33
C HIS A 147 -14.01 14.67 10.12
N VAL A 148 -14.51 14.29 8.94
CA VAL A 148 -15.91 14.49 8.55
C VAL A 148 -16.50 13.14 8.15
N SER A 149 -17.45 12.66 8.95
CA SER A 149 -18.23 11.44 8.71
C SER A 149 -19.37 11.76 7.72
N VAL A 150 -19.46 10.99 6.64
CA VAL A 150 -20.46 11.17 5.57
C VAL A 150 -21.00 9.81 5.11
N PRO A 151 -22.25 9.74 4.61
CA PRO A 151 -22.88 8.46 4.25
C PRO A 151 -22.32 7.83 2.96
N ASP A 152 -21.98 8.63 1.95
CA ASP A 152 -21.62 8.14 0.61
C ASP A 152 -20.63 9.05 -0.13
N GLU A 153 -20.19 8.62 -1.32
CA GLU A 153 -19.21 9.35 -2.14
C GLU A 153 -19.72 10.72 -2.60
N ALA A 154 -21.03 10.88 -2.81
CA ALA A 154 -21.61 12.15 -3.23
C ALA A 154 -21.56 13.17 -2.09
N ALA A 155 -21.88 12.74 -0.87
CA ALA A 155 -21.74 13.54 0.34
C ALA A 155 -20.26 13.84 0.65
N ALA A 156 -19.34 12.90 0.40
CA ALA A 156 -17.91 13.14 0.51
C ALA A 156 -17.43 14.23 -0.46
N LEU A 157 -17.85 14.17 -1.73
CA LEU A 157 -17.54 15.19 -2.71
C LEU A 157 -18.10 16.55 -2.31
N ALA A 158 -19.37 16.61 -1.89
CA ALA A 158 -19.99 17.85 -1.42
C ALA A 158 -19.28 18.45 -0.21
N ALA A 159 -18.82 17.62 0.74
CA ALA A 159 -18.02 18.07 1.88
C ALA A 159 -16.67 18.63 1.44
N VAL A 160 -15.98 17.97 0.50
CA VAL A 160 -14.72 18.45 -0.08
C VAL A 160 -14.93 19.78 -0.80
N GLU A 161 -15.94 19.91 -1.65
CA GLU A 161 -16.26 21.14 -2.37
C GLU A 161 -16.61 22.29 -1.43
N ALA A 162 -17.36 22.02 -0.36
CA ALA A 162 -17.69 23.01 0.67
C ALA A 162 -16.44 23.51 1.43
N ALA A 163 -15.45 22.65 1.64
CA ALA A 163 -14.22 22.96 2.37
C ALA A 163 -13.11 23.55 1.49
N ALA A 164 -12.96 23.08 0.24
CA ALA A 164 -11.84 23.39 -0.67
C ALA A 164 -11.84 24.83 -1.21
N GLY A 165 -12.87 25.62 -0.92
CA GLY A 165 -12.93 27.04 -1.29
C GLY A 165 -12.10 27.98 -0.41
N ALA A 166 -11.40 27.47 0.60
CA ALA A 166 -10.59 28.26 1.52
C ALA A 166 -9.10 27.96 1.35
N GLU A 167 -8.29 29.01 1.20
CA GLU A 167 -6.84 28.88 1.27
C GLU A 167 -6.43 28.29 2.63
N GLY A 168 -5.50 27.33 2.62
CA GLY A 168 -5.05 26.62 3.82
C GLY A 168 -5.90 25.40 4.21
N VAL A 169 -6.82 24.95 3.36
CA VAL A 169 -7.57 23.69 3.54
C VAL A 169 -7.23 22.70 2.43
N ASP A 170 -6.70 21.54 2.78
CA ASP A 170 -6.29 20.50 1.85
C ASP A 170 -6.99 19.17 2.17
N LEU A 171 -7.37 18.40 1.15
CA LEU A 171 -7.84 17.02 1.33
C LEU A 171 -6.64 16.10 1.61
N LEU A 172 -6.64 15.42 2.75
CA LEU A 172 -5.62 14.43 3.09
C LEU A 172 -6.02 13.01 2.68
N ALA A 173 -7.24 12.59 3.03
CA ALA A 173 -7.69 11.22 2.83
C ALA A 173 -9.22 11.12 2.74
N VAL A 174 -9.69 10.05 2.11
CA VAL A 174 -11.07 9.57 2.18
C VAL A 174 -11.03 8.11 2.60
N ASP A 175 -11.38 7.84 3.86
CA ASP A 175 -11.40 6.51 4.42
C ASP A 175 -12.78 5.88 4.32
N TYR A 176 -12.83 4.56 4.25
CA TYR A 176 -14.05 3.77 4.07
C TYR A 176 -14.30 2.97 5.34
N TRP A 177 -15.53 2.97 5.81
CA TRP A 177 -15.96 2.23 6.99
C TRP A 177 -17.22 1.43 6.71
N SER A 178 -17.38 0.28 7.36
CA SER A 178 -18.62 -0.48 7.33
C SER A 178 -18.90 -1.13 8.67
N ASP A 179 -20.16 -1.03 9.12
CA ASP A 179 -20.62 -1.68 10.35
C ASP A 179 -20.81 -3.20 10.17
N GLU A 180 -20.77 -3.68 8.94
CA GLU A 180 -20.91 -5.11 8.60
C GLU A 180 -19.58 -5.88 8.59
N LEU A 181 -18.43 -5.23 8.83
CA LEU A 181 -17.11 -5.84 8.68
C LEU A 181 -16.95 -7.14 9.47
N THR A 182 -17.35 -7.17 10.74
CA THR A 182 -17.24 -8.37 11.58
C THR A 182 -18.07 -9.53 11.03
N ALA A 183 -19.29 -9.26 10.56
CA ALA A 183 -20.15 -10.30 9.98
C ALA A 183 -19.54 -10.85 8.69
N LYS A 184 -18.93 -9.97 7.89
CA LYS A 184 -18.32 -10.30 6.60
C LYS A 184 -16.97 -11.03 6.74
N GLN A 185 -16.22 -10.77 7.81
CA GLN A 185 -15.07 -11.60 8.20
C GLN A 185 -15.48 -13.05 8.49
N ILE A 186 -16.53 -13.25 9.29
CA ILE A 186 -17.04 -14.60 9.58
C ILE A 186 -17.53 -15.28 8.29
N GLU A 187 -18.17 -14.53 7.39
CA GLU A 187 -18.58 -15.05 6.07
C GLU A 187 -17.36 -15.51 5.25
N ALA A 188 -16.31 -14.68 5.16
CA ALA A 188 -15.09 -14.99 4.42
C ALA A 188 -14.38 -16.24 5.00
N GLN A 189 -14.27 -16.33 6.33
CA GLN A 189 -13.70 -17.49 7.02
C GLN A 189 -14.46 -18.78 6.72
N ARG A 190 -15.79 -18.74 6.72
CA ARG A 190 -16.62 -19.90 6.40
C ARG A 190 -16.45 -20.34 4.95
N LYS A 191 -16.38 -19.39 4.02
CA LYS A 191 -16.13 -19.66 2.59
C LYS A 191 -14.75 -20.27 2.39
N ALA A 192 -13.71 -19.70 2.98
CA ALA A 192 -12.34 -20.21 2.89
C ALA A 192 -12.24 -21.63 3.48
N LEU A 193 -12.87 -21.90 4.62
CA LEU A 193 -12.91 -23.24 5.21
C LEU A 193 -13.66 -24.24 4.33
N ALA A 194 -14.78 -23.84 3.72
CA ALA A 194 -15.53 -24.69 2.82
C ALA A 194 -14.73 -25.04 1.56
N ALA A 195 -14.08 -24.04 0.96
CA ALA A 195 -13.20 -24.23 -0.19
C ALA A 195 -12.00 -25.14 0.16
N ALA A 196 -11.36 -24.93 1.31
CA ALA A 196 -10.24 -25.75 1.78
C ALA A 196 -10.66 -27.20 2.01
N LYS A 197 -11.86 -27.42 2.57
CA LYS A 197 -12.43 -28.77 2.72
C LYS A 197 -12.70 -29.42 1.36
N ALA A 198 -13.36 -28.73 0.44
CA ALA A 198 -13.64 -29.25 -0.89
C ALA A 198 -12.36 -29.62 -1.65
N LYS A 199 -11.34 -28.76 -1.56
CA LYS A 199 -10.01 -29.02 -2.11
C LYS A 199 -9.32 -30.20 -1.44
N ALA A 200 -9.43 -30.34 -0.11
CA ALA A 200 -8.89 -31.48 0.60
C ALA A 200 -9.60 -32.80 0.24
N GLU A 201 -10.93 -32.79 0.07
CA GLU A 201 -11.65 -33.98 -0.42
C GLU A 201 -11.10 -34.45 -1.77
N LEU A 202 -10.89 -33.50 -2.70
CA LEU A 202 -10.34 -33.81 -4.02
C LEU A 202 -8.89 -34.31 -3.92
N LEU A 203 -8.00 -33.56 -3.25
CA LEU A 203 -6.57 -33.86 -3.23
C LEU A 203 -6.22 -35.10 -2.41
N LEU A 204 -6.96 -35.38 -1.33
CA LEU A 204 -6.70 -36.54 -0.47
C LEU A 204 -7.32 -37.84 -1.01
N SER A 205 -8.15 -37.76 -2.06
CA SER A 205 -8.73 -38.95 -2.71
C SER A 205 -7.70 -39.87 -3.37
N VAL A 206 -6.46 -39.39 -3.55
CA VAL A 206 -5.35 -40.17 -4.12
C VAL A 206 -4.77 -41.20 -3.16
N PHE A 207 -5.06 -41.10 -1.86
CA PHE A 207 -4.57 -42.02 -0.84
C PHE A 207 -5.57 -43.15 -0.59
N GLU A 208 -5.08 -44.37 -0.40
CA GLU A 208 -5.92 -45.53 -0.06
C GLU A 208 -6.62 -45.35 1.29
N GLU A 209 -5.87 -44.88 2.30
CA GLU A 209 -6.40 -44.45 3.59
C GLU A 209 -6.28 -42.94 3.71
N ARG A 210 -7.37 -42.29 4.09
CA ARG A 210 -7.44 -40.83 4.18
C ARG A 210 -6.53 -40.30 5.29
N PRO A 211 -5.58 -39.39 4.98
CA PRO A 211 -4.77 -38.71 5.98
C PRO A 211 -5.59 -38.03 7.08
N GLN A 212 -5.17 -38.18 8.34
CA GLN A 212 -5.85 -37.56 9.47
C GLN A 212 -5.54 -36.06 9.59
N PRO A 213 -6.54 -35.19 9.86
CA PRO A 213 -6.30 -33.78 10.10
C PRO A 213 -5.56 -33.58 11.43
N ILE A 214 -4.50 -32.78 11.43
CA ILE A 214 -3.65 -32.52 12.60
C ILE A 214 -3.76 -31.09 13.11
N ASN A 215 -4.02 -30.12 12.23
CA ASN A 215 -4.11 -28.72 12.60
C ASN A 215 -4.90 -27.91 11.57
N VAL A 216 -5.41 -26.76 11.99
CA VAL A 216 -6.05 -25.76 11.14
C VAL A 216 -5.42 -24.41 11.46
N TRP A 217 -5.02 -23.70 10.42
CA TRP A 217 -4.58 -22.31 10.52
C TRP A 217 -5.52 -21.42 9.72
N GLU A 218 -5.79 -20.24 10.25
CA GLU A 218 -6.62 -19.21 9.63
C GLU A 218 -5.94 -17.85 9.74
N GLY A 219 -6.09 -17.06 8.68
CA GLY A 219 -5.68 -15.66 8.66
C GLY A 219 -6.63 -14.87 7.79
N THR A 220 -7.23 -13.83 8.37
CA THR A 220 -8.11 -12.91 7.66
C THR A 220 -7.48 -11.52 7.60
N ARG A 221 -7.55 -10.90 6.42
CA ARG A 221 -7.11 -9.54 6.16
C ARG A 221 -8.26 -8.72 5.59
N ILE A 222 -8.38 -7.49 6.08
CA ILE A 222 -9.24 -6.47 5.48
C ILE A 222 -8.35 -5.59 4.61
N LEU A 223 -8.77 -5.34 3.36
CA LEU A 223 -8.16 -4.39 2.45
C LEU A 223 -9.15 -3.27 2.19
N PHE A 224 -8.73 -2.04 2.48
CA PHE A 224 -9.55 -0.86 2.25
C PHE A 224 -9.31 -0.33 0.83
N PRO A 225 -10.29 0.39 0.24
CA PRO A 225 -10.16 0.91 -1.12
C PRO A 225 -8.90 1.73 -1.37
N HIS A 226 -8.43 2.51 -0.39
CA HIS A 226 -7.21 3.32 -0.52
C HIS A 226 -5.95 2.48 -0.78
N GLU A 227 -5.88 1.24 -0.29
CA GLU A 227 -4.78 0.30 -0.52
C GLU A 227 -4.82 -0.34 -1.92
N LEU A 228 -5.97 -0.25 -2.58
CA LEU A 228 -6.25 -0.88 -3.88
C LEU A 228 -6.13 0.10 -5.05
N TYR A 229 -5.77 1.36 -4.78
CA TYR A 229 -5.41 2.31 -5.81
C TYR A 229 -4.00 2.08 -6.33
N ARG A 230 -3.79 2.40 -7.60
CA ARG A 230 -2.48 2.39 -8.25
C ARG A 230 -2.13 3.77 -8.74
N SER A 231 -0.93 4.22 -8.41
CA SER A 231 -0.28 5.33 -9.09
C SER A 231 0.36 4.82 -10.38
N LEU A 232 0.17 5.57 -11.46
CA LEU A 232 0.90 5.38 -12.70
C LEU A 232 1.99 6.47 -12.75
N PRO A 233 3.28 6.08 -12.78
CA PRO A 233 4.33 7.05 -13.04
C PRO A 233 4.12 7.60 -14.46
N GLN A 234 4.14 8.92 -14.61
CA GLN A 234 4.19 9.49 -15.95
C GLN A 234 5.57 9.19 -16.54
N ALA A 235 5.60 8.63 -17.76
CA ALA A 235 6.84 8.28 -18.47
C ALA A 235 7.77 9.49 -18.75
N GLU A 236 7.36 10.70 -18.37
CA GLU A 236 8.16 11.93 -18.44
C GLU A 236 8.71 12.38 -17.06
N ASP A 237 9.01 11.44 -16.15
CA ASP A 237 10.06 11.66 -15.13
C ASP A 237 11.46 11.71 -15.79
N GLY A 238 11.54 12.42 -16.90
CA GLY A 238 12.77 12.89 -17.49
C GLY A 238 13.28 14.01 -16.62
N ALA A 239 13.98 13.65 -15.56
CA ALA A 239 15.11 14.42 -15.06
C ALA A 239 16.16 14.55 -16.17
N ARG A 240 15.82 15.23 -17.25
CA ARG A 240 16.78 15.84 -18.14
C ARG A 240 16.90 17.26 -17.62
N THR A 241 17.90 17.45 -16.78
CA THR A 241 18.55 18.75 -16.59
C THR A 241 19.06 19.17 -17.97
N TYR A 242 18.17 19.71 -18.79
CA TYR A 242 18.57 20.43 -19.99
C TYR A 242 19.20 21.71 -19.47
N TYR A 243 20.53 21.78 -19.55
CA TYR A 243 21.23 23.06 -19.56
C TYR A 243 20.67 23.83 -20.77
N ASP A 244 19.63 24.63 -20.53
CA ASP A 244 19.04 25.42 -21.58
C ASP A 244 19.88 26.69 -21.79
N ARG A 245 20.06 27.08 -23.05
CA ARG A 245 20.99 28.16 -23.45
C ARG A 245 20.54 29.54 -22.96
N ASP A 246 19.31 29.67 -22.48
CA ASP A 246 18.66 30.94 -22.17
C ASP A 246 18.95 31.45 -20.75
N GLY A 247 19.65 30.67 -19.92
CA GLY A 247 20.07 31.09 -18.56
C GLY A 247 18.93 31.25 -17.55
N LEU A 248 17.70 30.86 -17.90
CA LEU A 248 16.53 30.93 -17.02
C LEU A 248 16.40 29.65 -16.17
N THR A 249 16.22 29.81 -14.86
CA THR A 249 15.86 28.72 -13.97
C THR A 249 14.46 28.24 -14.30
N ARG A 250 14.33 27.01 -14.79
CA ARG A 250 13.03 26.36 -14.95
C ARG A 250 12.66 25.67 -13.65
N VAL A 251 11.59 26.14 -13.02
CA VAL A 251 10.94 25.42 -11.93
C VAL A 251 10.06 24.35 -12.58
N PRO A 252 10.27 23.06 -12.32
CA PRO A 252 9.39 22.03 -12.85
C PRO A 252 7.98 22.27 -12.31
N ALA A 253 7.00 22.32 -13.22
CA ALA A 253 5.61 22.35 -12.80
C ALA A 253 5.27 20.99 -12.17
N PRO A 254 4.73 20.95 -10.93
CA PRO A 254 4.30 19.69 -10.34
C PRO A 254 3.21 19.09 -11.22
N ARG A 255 3.46 17.89 -11.74
CA ARG A 255 2.44 17.13 -12.47
C ARG A 255 1.77 16.15 -11.50
N PRO A 256 0.43 16.12 -11.41
CA PRO A 256 -0.24 15.19 -10.51
C PRO A 256 -0.03 13.75 -11.00
N LEU A 257 0.17 12.85 -10.04
CA LEU A 257 0.18 11.42 -10.29
C LEU A 257 -1.19 11.00 -10.80
N GLN A 258 -1.23 10.16 -11.85
CA GLN A 258 -2.46 9.53 -12.26
C GLN A 258 -2.75 8.36 -11.32
N VAL A 259 -3.93 8.38 -10.69
CA VAL A 259 -4.33 7.37 -9.72
C VAL A 259 -5.64 6.73 -10.20
N TYR A 260 -5.71 5.40 -10.21
CA TYR A 260 -6.93 4.68 -10.56
C TYR A 260 -7.18 3.51 -9.60
N TYR A 261 -8.44 3.18 -9.39
CA TYR A 261 -8.83 2.04 -8.55
C TYR A 261 -8.62 0.76 -9.35
N ARG A 262 -7.72 -0.11 -8.87
CA ARG A 262 -7.45 -1.41 -9.51
C ARG A 262 -8.36 -2.51 -8.96
N GLY A 263 -8.75 -2.41 -7.69
CA GLY A 263 -9.42 -3.49 -6.96
C GLY A 263 -8.48 -4.63 -6.59
N LEU A 264 -9.00 -5.62 -5.87
CA LEU A 264 -8.26 -6.84 -5.57
C LEU A 264 -8.14 -7.70 -6.85
N PHE A 265 -6.92 -8.05 -7.19
CA PHE A 265 -6.63 -8.97 -8.30
C PHE A 265 -5.68 -10.04 -7.79
N ALA A 266 -6.25 -11.13 -7.29
CA ALA A 266 -5.51 -12.26 -6.74
C ALA A 266 -6.17 -13.58 -7.11
N ASP A 267 -5.38 -14.64 -7.17
CA ASP A 267 -5.87 -15.99 -7.35
C ASP A 267 -6.55 -16.43 -6.04
N VAL A 268 -7.88 -16.34 -5.99
CA VAL A 268 -8.69 -16.82 -4.87
C VAL A 268 -9.51 -18.03 -5.32
N ASP A 269 -9.71 -19.01 -4.44
CA ASP A 269 -10.51 -20.20 -4.74
C ASP A 269 -12.01 -19.85 -4.81
N GLU A 270 -12.44 -18.83 -4.04
CA GLU A 270 -13.81 -18.31 -4.04
C GLU A 270 -13.82 -16.79 -4.28
N VAL A 271 -14.28 -16.39 -5.47
CA VAL A 271 -14.37 -14.99 -5.91
C VAL A 271 -15.77 -14.45 -5.65
N ASN A 272 -15.89 -13.19 -5.25
CA ASN A 272 -17.17 -12.51 -5.22
C ASN A 272 -17.68 -12.22 -6.65
N PRO A 273 -18.88 -12.69 -7.06
CA PRO A 273 -19.38 -12.52 -8.43
C PRO A 273 -19.81 -11.09 -8.78
N THR A 274 -19.76 -10.12 -7.85
CA THR A 274 -20.11 -8.74 -8.14
C THR A 274 -19.14 -8.10 -9.12
N MET A 275 -19.62 -7.06 -9.82
CA MET A 275 -18.83 -6.33 -10.81
C MET A 275 -17.50 -5.84 -10.19
N PRO A 276 -16.35 -6.23 -10.76
CA PRO A 276 -15.06 -5.71 -10.30
C PRO A 276 -14.99 -4.20 -10.54
N GLY A 277 -14.38 -3.46 -9.60
CA GLY A 277 -14.10 -2.03 -9.75
C GLY A 277 -15.02 -1.10 -8.95
N ARG A 278 -15.98 -1.61 -8.18
CA ARG A 278 -16.62 -0.81 -7.12
C ARG A 278 -15.65 -0.64 -5.95
N ARG A 279 -15.63 0.56 -5.36
CA ARG A 279 -14.80 0.88 -4.19
C ARG A 279 -15.41 0.26 -2.93
N GLU A 280 -15.29 -1.05 -2.83
CA GLU A 280 -15.78 -1.85 -1.70
C GLU A 280 -14.60 -2.23 -0.80
N ILE A 281 -14.89 -2.49 0.47
CA ILE A 281 -13.91 -3.04 1.40
C ILE A 281 -13.82 -4.54 1.11
N GLU A 282 -12.61 -5.01 0.86
CA GLU A 282 -12.34 -6.41 0.52
C GLU A 282 -11.93 -7.17 1.78
N VAL A 283 -12.63 -8.25 2.09
CA VAL A 283 -12.32 -9.14 3.21
C VAL A 283 -11.83 -10.46 2.65
N VAL A 284 -10.55 -10.73 2.84
CA VAL A 284 -9.86 -11.91 2.33
C VAL A 284 -9.55 -12.82 3.51
N SER A 285 -10.02 -14.07 3.45
CA SER A 285 -9.69 -15.08 4.44
C SER A 285 -8.94 -16.24 3.80
N THR A 286 -7.84 -16.66 4.42
CA THR A 286 -7.03 -17.80 4.04
C THR A 286 -7.14 -18.87 5.12
N VAL A 287 -7.52 -20.08 4.72
CA VAL A 287 -7.57 -21.25 5.61
C VAL A 287 -6.62 -22.31 5.09
N ARG A 288 -5.77 -22.82 5.98
CA ARG A 288 -4.85 -23.92 5.71
C ARG A 288 -5.15 -25.09 6.63
N LEU A 289 -5.44 -26.23 6.02
CA LEU A 289 -5.63 -27.52 6.69
C LEU A 289 -4.32 -28.30 6.63
N TYR A 290 -3.94 -28.88 7.76
CA TYR A 290 -2.77 -29.76 7.87
C TYR A 290 -3.24 -31.19 8.09
N PHE A 291 -2.66 -32.14 7.35
CA PHE A 291 -2.90 -33.56 7.52
C PHE A 291 -1.58 -34.31 7.72
N ALA A 292 -1.61 -35.43 8.44
CA ALA A 292 -0.45 -36.29 8.61
C ALA A 292 -0.11 -37.03 7.30
N ALA A 293 1.12 -36.93 6.80
CA ALA A 293 1.52 -37.67 5.61
C ALA A 293 1.61 -39.19 5.91
N PRO A 294 1.00 -40.07 5.09
CA PRO A 294 1.08 -41.51 5.32
C PRO A 294 2.51 -42.04 5.08
N GLY A 295 3.04 -42.80 6.05
CA GLY A 295 4.28 -43.57 5.87
C GLY A 295 5.57 -43.06 6.53
N ARG A 296 5.54 -42.07 7.45
CA ARG A 296 6.77 -41.61 8.16
C ARG A 296 6.68 -41.74 9.70
N PRO A 297 7.76 -42.17 10.40
CA PRO A 297 7.71 -42.40 11.85
C PRO A 297 7.55 -41.10 12.64
N THR A 298 6.85 -41.19 13.78
CA THR A 298 6.59 -40.12 14.77
C THR A 298 7.83 -39.66 15.56
N GLY A 299 9.04 -39.79 14.99
CA GLY A 299 10.29 -39.41 15.64
C GLY A 299 10.63 -37.91 15.51
N PRO A 300 11.40 -37.33 16.45
CA PRO A 300 11.93 -35.98 16.32
C PRO A 300 12.76 -35.83 15.03
N PRO A 301 12.88 -34.63 14.45
CA PRO A 301 13.75 -34.39 13.30
C PRO A 301 15.16 -34.90 13.61
N ALA A 302 15.74 -35.70 12.69
CA ALA A 302 17.12 -36.12 12.82
C ALA A 302 17.99 -34.87 12.91
N ALA A 303 18.81 -34.78 13.96
CA ALA A 303 19.68 -33.62 14.17
C ALA A 303 20.54 -33.40 12.90
N PRO A 304 20.73 -32.13 12.47
CA PRO A 304 21.56 -31.85 11.31
C PRO A 304 22.97 -32.43 11.55
N ALA A 305 23.47 -33.18 10.58
CA ALA A 305 24.79 -33.78 10.66
C ALA A 305 25.83 -32.67 10.93
N PRO A 306 26.77 -32.87 11.88
CA PRO A 306 27.74 -31.85 12.20
C PRO A 306 28.56 -31.52 10.95
N ALA A 307 28.63 -30.23 10.62
CA ALA A 307 29.46 -29.74 9.54
C ALA A 307 30.90 -30.21 9.78
N VAL A 308 31.41 -31.04 8.87
CA VAL A 308 32.80 -31.46 8.85
C VAL A 308 33.63 -30.19 8.67
N ARG A 309 34.36 -29.81 9.70
CA ARG A 309 35.31 -28.69 9.69
C ARG A 309 36.57 -29.04 8.91
#